data_AF-A0A845W7B1-F1
#
_entry.id   AF-A0A845W7B1-F1
#
_cell.length_a   1.000
_cell.length_b   1.000
_cell.length_c   1.000
_cell.angle_alpha   90.00
_cell.angle_beta   90.00
_cell.angle_gamma   90.00
#
_symmetry.space_group_name_H-M   'P 1'
#
loop_
_entity.id
_entity.type
_entity.pdbx_description
1 polymer ?
#
loop_
_entity_poly.entity_id
_entity_poly.type
_entity_poly.pdbx_seq_one_letter_code
_entity_poly.pdbx_strand_id
1 'polypeptide(L)' 'MPKSKPTPEQLLLYVCVETDPEQVQTLSGIEEAVRGHILEHVSPEIGNFLSKPVAAPVPDENVPSRASLGN' A
#
# COMPACT_ATOMS: atom_id res chain seq x y z
N MET A 1 -12.84 12.73 11.99
CA MET A 1 -13.03 11.27 12.09
C MET A 1 -11.86 10.61 11.36
N PRO A 2 -11.04 9.79 12.02
CA PRO A 2 -9.99 9.07 11.30
C PRO A 2 -10.69 8.12 10.32
N LYS A 3 -10.47 8.33 9.02
CA LYS A 3 -10.94 7.40 8.00
C LYS A 3 -10.12 6.12 8.21
N SER A 4 -10.73 5.08 8.78
CA SER A 4 -10.12 3.75 8.86
C SER A 4 -9.67 3.34 7.46
N LYS A 5 -8.49 2.71 7.37
CA LYS A 5 -8.00 2.18 6.09
C LYS A 5 -9.04 1.22 5.51
N PRO A 6 -9.39 1.34 4.22
CA PRO A 6 -10.38 0.45 3.60
C PRO A 6 -9.86 -0.98 3.62
N THR A 7 -10.74 -1.93 3.93
CA THR A 7 -10.42 -3.36 3.81
C THR A 7 -10.36 -3.76 2.32
N PRO A 8 -9.67 -4.85 1.96
CA PRO A 8 -9.64 -5.34 0.57
C PRO A 8 -11.04 -5.53 -0.03
N GLU A 9 -12.00 -5.92 0.80
CA GLU A 9 -13.40 -6.12 0.42
C GLU A 9 -14.13 -4.80 0.12
N GLN A 10 -13.77 -3.74 0.86
CA GLN A 10 -14.28 -2.40 0.58
C GLN A 10 -13.63 -1.79 -0.67
N LEU A 11 -12.37 -2.12 -0.97
CA LEU A 11 -11.75 -1.76 -2.24
C LEU A 11 -12.49 -2.43 -3.41
N LEU A 12 -12.84 -3.71 -3.27
CA LEU A 12 -13.61 -4.42 -4.29
C LEU A 12 -15.00 -3.82 -4.50
N LEU A 13 -15.68 -3.46 -3.40
CA LEU A 13 -16.98 -2.78 -3.47
C LEU A 13 -16.88 -1.40 -4.12
N TYR A 14 -15.85 -0.63 -3.78
CA TYR A 14 -15.61 0.69 -4.36
C TYR A 14 -15.38 0.59 -5.87
N VAL A 15 -14.52 -0.34 -6.30
CA VAL A 15 -14.31 -0.63 -7.72
C VAL A 15 -15.63 -1.06 -8.37
N CYS A 16 -16.38 -2.00 -7.81
CA CYS A 16 -17.64 -2.45 -8.43
C CYS A 16 -18.75 -1.38 -8.50
N VAL A 17 -18.79 -0.43 -7.55
CA VAL A 17 -19.83 0.62 -7.50
C VAL A 17 -19.46 1.83 -8.37
N GLU A 18 -18.17 2.17 -8.46
CA GLU A 18 -17.70 3.32 -9.23
C GLU A 18 -17.29 2.98 -10.67
N THR A 19 -17.11 1.69 -10.98
CA THR A 19 -16.79 1.24 -12.34
C THR A 19 -18.07 1.00 -13.14
N ASP A 20 -18.03 1.34 -14.43
CA ASP A 20 -19.09 1.00 -15.37
C ASP A 20 -19.41 -0.51 -15.29
N PRO A 21 -20.67 -0.90 -15.04
CA PRO A 21 -21.06 -2.30 -14.95
C PRO A 21 -20.74 -3.10 -16.21
N GLU A 22 -20.56 -2.47 -17.38
CA GLU A 22 -20.10 -3.16 -18.60
C GLU A 22 -18.61 -3.53 -18.54
N GLN A 23 -17.76 -2.73 -17.90
CA GLN A 23 -16.33 -3.00 -17.81
C GLN A 23 -16.02 -4.19 -16.89
N VAL A 24 -16.81 -4.38 -15.83
CA VAL A 24 -16.60 -5.53 -14.91
C VAL A 24 -17.13 -6.86 -15.46
N GLN A 25 -17.70 -6.90 -16.67
CA GLN A 25 -18.17 -8.15 -17.28
C GLN A 25 -17.05 -9.00 -17.87
N THR A 26 -15.86 -8.42 -18.07
CA THR A 26 -14.70 -9.13 -18.62
C THR A 26 -13.48 -8.96 -17.73
N LEU A 27 -12.60 -9.95 -17.70
CA LEU A 27 -11.34 -9.86 -16.95
C LEU A 27 -10.47 -8.67 -17.43
N SER A 28 -10.50 -8.36 -18.73
CA SER A 28 -9.80 -7.20 -19.30
C SER A 28 -10.35 -5.89 -18.75
N GLY A 29 -11.68 -5.72 -18.71
CA GLY A 29 -12.27 -4.49 -18.19
C GLY A 29 -12.14 -4.38 -16.66
N ILE A 30 -12.14 -5.50 -15.93
CA ILE A 30 -11.79 -5.51 -14.49
C ILE A 30 -10.34 -5.03 -14.30
N GLU A 31 -9.40 -5.52 -15.10
CA GLU A 31 -8.00 -5.10 -15.03
C GLU A 31 -7.85 -3.60 -15.31
N GLU A 32 -8.49 -3.10 -16.38
CA GLU A 32 -8.45 -1.68 -16.74
C GLU A 32 -9.03 -0.80 -15.63
N ALA A 33 -10.16 -1.18 -15.05
CA ALA A 33 -10.79 -0.45 -13.95
C ALA A 33 -9.91 -0.42 -12.69
N VAL A 34 -9.36 -1.57 -12.30
CA VAL A 34 -8.43 -1.67 -11.16
C VAL A 34 -7.16 -0.85 -11.42
N ARG A 35 -6.61 -0.92 -12.64
CA ARG A 35 -5.44 -0.13 -13.04
C ARG A 35 -5.72 1.37 -12.97
N GLY A 36 -6.88 1.82 -13.47
CA GLY A 36 -7.31 3.21 -13.38
C GLY A 36 -7.39 3.67 -11.92
N HIS A 37 -8.04 2.88 -11.06
CA HIS A 37 -8.15 3.19 -9.64
C HIS A 37 -6.78 3.29 -8.94
N ILE A 38 -5.85 2.39 -9.27
CA ILE A 38 -4.48 2.46 -8.76
C ILE A 38 -3.82 3.77 -9.18
N LEU A 39 -3.90 4.14 -10.45
CA LEU A 39 -3.25 5.35 -10.97
C LEU A 39 -3.80 6.64 -10.35
N GLU A 40 -5.11 6.72 -10.18
CA GLU A 40 -5.80 7.93 -9.71
C GLU A 40 -5.70 8.12 -8.19
N HIS A 41 -5.78 7.04 -7.42
CA HIS A 41 -5.95 7.14 -5.97
C HIS A 41 -4.76 6.58 -5.19
N VAL A 42 -4.20 5.45 -5.62
CA VAL A 42 -3.16 4.73 -4.87
C VAL A 42 -1.75 5.24 -5.22
N SER A 43 -1.46 5.48 -6.51
CA SER A 43 -0.15 5.95 -6.98
C SER A 43 0.27 7.29 -6.34
N PRO A 44 -0.61 8.30 -6.17
CA PRO A 44 -0.25 9.51 -5.44
C PRO A 44 0.13 9.25 -3.97
N GLU A 45 -0.57 8.34 -3.29
CA GLU A 45 -0.24 7.97 -1.90
C GLU A 45 1.11 7.26 -1.80
N ILE A 46 1.42 6.37 -2.76
CA ILE A 46 2.73 5.72 -2.87
C ILE A 46 3.82 6.79 -3.10
N GLY A 47 3.60 7.72 -4.02
CA GLY A 47 4.51 8.84 -4.27
C GLY A 47 4.79 9.65 -3.00
N ASN A 48 3.73 10.03 -2.29
CA ASN A 48 3.82 10.75 -1.01
C ASN A 48 4.49 9.95 0.10
N PHE A 49 4.36 8.62 0.09
CA PHE A 49 5.04 7.75 1.05
C PHE A 49 6.54 7.70 0.76
N LEU A 50 6.92 7.49 -0.51
CA LEU A 50 8.31 7.38 -0.94
C LEU A 50 9.06 8.71 -0.95
N SER A 51 8.36 9.83 -1.10
CA SER A 51 8.97 11.17 -1.05
C SER A 51 9.40 11.59 0.35
N LYS A 52 8.97 10.86 1.39
CA LYS A 52 9.36 11.17 2.77
C LYS A 52 10.82 10.79 2.95
N PRO A 53 11.66 11.71 3.48
CA PRO A 53 13.04 11.36 3.80
C PRO A 53 13.05 10.22 4.82
N VAL A 54 13.89 9.21 4.55
CA VAL A 54 14.16 8.13 5.50
C VAL A 54 14.69 8.77 6.78
N ALA A 55 14.04 8.48 7.92
CA ALA A 55 14.54 8.89 9.21
C ALA A 55 15.98 8.40 9.36
N ALA A 56 16.88 9.26 9.86
CA ALA A 56 18.27 8.91 10.05
C ALA A 56 18.36 7.54 10.75
N PRO A 57 19.23 6.62 10.28
CA PRO A 57 19.46 5.37 10.98
C PRO A 57 19.72 5.69 12.45
N VAL A 58 18.93 5.12 13.35
CA VAL A 58 19.33 5.07 14.75
C VAL A 58 20.70 4.39 14.77
N PRO A 59 21.71 4.96 15.44
CA PRO A 59 22.99 4.30 15.60
C PRO A 59 22.70 2.90 16.12
N ASP A 60 23.17 1.90 15.39
CA ASP A 60 23.10 0.51 15.80
C ASP A 60 23.78 0.43 17.16
N GLU A 61 23.00 0.40 18.25
CA GLU A 61 23.49 -0.08 19.53
C GLU A 61 23.69 -1.58 19.37
N ASN A 62 24.72 -1.95 18.62
CA ASN A 62 25.32 -3.25 18.63
C ASN A 62 25.92 -3.45 20.02
N VAL A 63 25.05 -3.70 20.99
CA VAL A 63 25.43 -4.23 22.28
C VAL A 63 25.99 -5.62 21.97
N PRO A 64 27.30 -5.84 22.11
CA PRO A 64 27.87 -7.15 21.83
C PRO A 64 27.19 -8.16 22.76
N SER A 65 26.51 -9.14 22.17
CA SER A 65 25.87 -10.21 22.90
C SER A 65 26.91 -10.91 23.79
N ARG A 66 26.58 -11.10 25.07
CA ARG A 66 27.38 -11.84 26.08
C ARG A 66 27.72 -13.29 25.70
N ALA A 67 27.27 -13.76 24.54
CA ALA A 67 27.57 -15.07 24.00
C ALA A 67 29.05 -15.25 23.59
N SER A 68 29.86 -14.19 23.52
CA SER A 68 31.26 -14.26 23.08
C SER A 68 32.31 -14.19 24.20
N LEU A 69 31.92 -14.21 25.48
CA LEU A 69 32.86 -14.25 26.62
C LEU A 69 32.77 -15.61 27.31
N GLY A 70 33.47 -16.58 26.73
CA GLY A 70 33.61 -17.93 27.27
C GLY A 70 34.77 -18.66 26.62
N ASN A 71 35.99 -18.16 26.86
CA ASN A 71 37.23 -18.91 26.68
C ASN A 71 37.77 -19.29 28.07
#